data_AF-A0A6A7AAB8-F1
#
_entry.id   AF-A0A6A7AAB8-F1
#
_cell.length_a   1.000
_cell.length_b   1.000
_cell.length_c   1.000
_cell.angle_alpha   90.00
_cell.angle_beta   90.00
_cell.angle_gamma   90.00
#
_symmetry.space_group_name_H-M   'P 1'
#
loop_
_entity.id
_entity.type
_entity.pdbx_description
1 polymer ?
#
loop_
_entity_poly.entity_id
_entity_poly.type
_entity_poly.pdbx_seq_one_letter_code
_entity_poly.pdbx_strand_id
1 'polypeptide(L)'
;MPQYIYFPTLATWGQQLANILPLAALLKFVDVEKKLHILELSGFCPYWNWPLTPKGARLLLSEEDTTDACCLDRDGRAPVLYCMDCKFGNAYPSSAPTTIRLLSQGLKVQTKIENLRVPKLFSGASPLYALVSLFGWTTWAVLLATSAASALYIAFGYLLLMPVTGFAVNLKFGGEARGLINLEEPGDSTRLGIATNSLNSAEWGAFYGPKNAVNGLLNRPLLRAHPPRHQLFACWVIRLCAVCQWTLAIASCARQSWDAFMITLWIAFCAFVMTYLYAPERSAVDWLRYICGLDIERIRVGFSARRSLLGALLFLNPDRETTEWLDQVLSKNHQERKDWEAAVFEYIETGAGKEKNRAEYWFKFVQEGVEVGEQICGQLMRRGQKDDKFC
;
A
#
# COMPACT_ATOMS: atom_id res chain seq x y z
N MET A 1 24.07 1.43 46.22
CA MET A 1 23.17 0.32 45.85
C MET A 1 22.08 0.89 44.96
N PRO A 2 21.82 0.34 43.76
CA PRO A 2 20.74 0.82 42.90
C PRO A 2 19.39 0.64 43.61
N GLN A 3 18.58 1.70 43.68
CA GLN A 3 17.20 1.62 44.17
C GLN A 3 16.35 0.96 43.08
N TYR A 4 15.84 -0.24 43.35
CA TYR A 4 14.93 -0.92 42.44
C TYR A 4 13.51 -0.35 42.57
N ILE A 5 12.83 -0.19 41.44
CA ILE A 5 11.40 0.13 41.42
C ILE A 5 10.65 -1.18 41.71
N TYR A 6 9.98 -1.24 42.85
CA TYR A 6 9.19 -2.41 43.24
C TYR A 6 7.78 -2.32 42.67
N PHE A 7 7.44 -3.25 41.78
CA PHE A 7 6.05 -3.45 41.38
C PHE A 7 5.29 -4.26 42.43
N PRO A 8 4.00 -3.95 42.69
CA PRO A 8 3.19 -4.73 43.61
C PRO A 8 2.97 -6.15 43.07
N THR A 9 2.77 -7.10 43.98
CA THR A 9 2.37 -8.46 43.61
C THR A 9 1.05 -8.41 42.85
N LEU A 10 1.00 -9.03 41.67
CA LEU A 10 -0.22 -9.12 40.87
C LEU A 10 -1.30 -9.89 41.65
N ALA A 11 -2.52 -9.37 41.66
CA ALA A 11 -3.69 -10.11 42.10
C ALA A 11 -3.91 -11.35 41.21
N THR A 12 -4.60 -12.37 41.73
CA THR A 12 -4.82 -13.65 41.04
C THR A 12 -5.43 -13.48 39.64
N TRP A 13 -6.38 -12.56 39.47
CA TRP A 13 -6.97 -12.26 38.16
C TRP A 13 -5.92 -11.68 37.19
N GLY A 14 -4.99 -10.85 37.69
CA GLY A 14 -3.91 -10.26 36.90
C GLY A 14 -2.90 -11.30 36.46
N GLN A 15 -2.59 -12.28 37.33
CA GLN A 15 -1.75 -13.43 36.99
C GLN A 15 -2.38 -14.32 35.91
N GLN A 16 -3.68 -14.60 36.02
CA GLN A 16 -4.43 -15.35 34.99
C GLN A 16 -4.41 -14.62 33.64
N LEU A 17 -4.57 -13.29 33.65
CA LEU A 17 -4.52 -12.48 32.44
C LEU A 17 -3.12 -12.49 31.81
N ALA A 18 -2.07 -12.35 32.62
CA ALA A 18 -0.66 -12.42 32.20
C ALA A 18 -0.31 -13.74 31.49
N ASN A 19 -1.00 -14.84 31.83
CA ASN A 19 -0.78 -16.16 31.25
C ASN A 19 -1.16 -16.25 29.75
N ILE A 20 -2.05 -15.38 29.26
CA ILE A 20 -2.62 -15.49 27.89
C ILE A 20 -2.21 -14.31 27.02
N LEU A 21 -2.03 -13.14 27.63
CA LEU A 21 -1.90 -11.87 26.92
C LEU A 21 -0.79 -11.83 25.85
N PRO A 22 0.48 -12.18 26.15
CA PRO A 22 1.55 -12.10 25.15
C PRO A 22 1.28 -12.98 23.92
N LEU A 23 0.76 -14.19 24.12
CA LEU A 23 0.45 -15.13 23.04
C LEU A 23 -0.72 -14.65 22.19
N ALA A 24 -1.78 -14.15 22.82
CA ALA A 24 -2.91 -13.56 22.12
C ALA A 24 -2.49 -12.33 21.31
N ALA A 25 -1.61 -11.50 21.88
CA ALA A 25 -1.13 -10.30 21.22
C ALA A 25 -0.27 -10.61 19.97
N LEU A 26 0.62 -11.60 20.07
CA LEU A 26 1.44 -12.07 18.95
C LEU A 26 0.61 -12.62 17.80
N LEU A 27 -0.52 -13.29 18.07
CA LEU A 27 -1.29 -13.93 16.99
C LEU A 27 -2.15 -12.96 16.17
N LYS A 28 -2.70 -11.91 16.79
CA LYS A 28 -3.75 -11.10 16.16
C LYS A 28 -3.30 -9.76 15.60
N PHE A 29 -2.29 -9.12 16.19
CA PHE A 29 -2.09 -7.68 15.97
C PHE A 29 -0.92 -7.31 15.08
N VAL A 30 -0.06 -8.27 14.72
CA VAL A 30 1.17 -7.98 13.97
C VAL A 30 1.08 -8.49 12.53
N ASP A 31 0.83 -7.56 11.61
CA ASP A 31 0.90 -7.82 10.17
C ASP A 31 2.35 -7.68 9.66
N VAL A 32 3.12 -8.75 9.84
CA VAL A 32 4.53 -8.82 9.38
C VAL A 32 4.60 -8.75 7.85
N GLU A 33 3.58 -9.24 7.14
CA GLU A 33 3.53 -9.26 5.68
C GLU A 33 3.49 -7.85 5.10
N LYS A 34 2.57 -7.00 5.58
CA LYS A 34 2.51 -5.59 5.15
C LYS A 34 3.76 -4.82 5.55
N LYS A 35 4.31 -5.05 6.75
CA LYS A 35 5.56 -4.42 7.20
C LYS A 35 6.72 -4.77 6.29
N LEU A 36 6.86 -6.05 5.96
CA LEU A 36 7.92 -6.54 5.07
C LEU A 36 7.75 -5.98 3.67
N HIS A 37 6.52 -5.95 3.15
CA HIS A 37 6.21 -5.35 1.86
C HIS A 37 6.60 -3.87 1.81
N ILE A 38 6.28 -3.08 2.84
CA ILE A 38 6.67 -1.67 2.93
C ILE A 38 8.17 -1.47 3.10
N LEU A 39 8.86 -2.34 3.86
CA LEU A 39 10.31 -2.33 3.97
C LEU A 39 10.96 -2.57 2.61
N GLU A 40 10.50 -3.58 1.86
CA GLU A 40 11.02 -3.89 0.53
C GLU A 40 10.70 -2.79 -0.50
N LEU A 41 9.54 -2.13 -0.36
CA LEU A 41 9.09 -1.04 -1.23
C LEU A 41 9.90 0.25 -0.97
N SER A 42 9.90 0.71 0.27
CA SER A 42 10.45 2.01 0.66
C SER A 42 11.91 1.98 1.13
N GLY A 43 12.46 0.81 1.42
CA GLY A 43 13.78 0.67 2.06
C GLY A 43 13.78 1.04 3.55
N PHE A 44 12.65 1.48 4.10
CA PHE A 44 12.55 1.96 5.48
C PHE A 44 11.43 1.25 6.25
N CYS A 45 11.74 0.80 7.46
CA CYS A 45 10.77 0.34 8.44
C CYS A 45 11.35 0.54 9.85
N PRO A 46 10.57 0.99 10.85
CA PRO A 46 11.13 1.25 12.17
C PRO A 46 11.67 -0.04 12.83
N TYR A 47 12.96 -0.08 13.15
CA TYR A 47 13.61 -1.30 13.66
C TYR A 47 13.12 -1.72 15.05
N TRP A 48 12.56 -0.80 15.83
CA TRP A 48 11.95 -1.12 17.13
C TRP A 48 10.64 -1.90 17.00
N ASN A 49 10.05 -2.03 15.79
CA ASN A 49 8.71 -2.58 15.57
C ASN A 49 8.69 -3.98 14.91
N TRP A 50 9.48 -4.92 15.44
CA TRP A 50 9.59 -6.28 14.88
C TRP A 50 9.27 -7.43 15.85
N PRO A 51 8.08 -7.43 16.50
CA PRO A 51 7.58 -8.64 17.14
C PRO A 51 7.31 -9.72 16.08
N LEU A 52 7.86 -10.92 16.27
CA LEU A 52 7.76 -12.01 15.31
C LEU A 52 6.63 -12.96 15.68
N THR A 53 5.67 -13.11 14.76
CA THR A 53 4.63 -14.15 14.85
C THR A 53 5.13 -15.44 14.19
N PRO A 54 4.56 -16.62 14.48
CA PRO A 54 4.89 -17.86 13.76
C PRO A 54 4.74 -17.73 12.24
N LYS A 55 3.68 -17.07 11.77
CA LYS A 55 3.45 -16.77 10.35
C LYS A 55 4.55 -15.85 9.81
N GLY A 56 4.85 -14.77 10.53
CA GLY A 56 5.89 -13.80 10.16
C GLY A 56 7.30 -14.41 10.13
N ALA A 57 7.64 -15.29 11.06
CA ALA A 57 8.93 -15.98 11.04
C ALA A 57 9.05 -16.92 9.84
N ARG A 58 8.01 -17.70 9.53
CA ARG A 58 8.01 -18.55 8.31
C ARG A 58 8.21 -17.71 7.05
N LEU A 59 7.54 -16.56 6.97
CA LEU A 59 7.72 -15.62 5.88
C LEU A 59 9.15 -15.10 5.78
N LEU A 60 9.70 -14.58 6.89
CA LEU A 60 11.04 -13.99 6.93
C LEU A 60 12.15 -15.02 6.72
N LEU A 61 11.86 -16.31 6.99
CA LEU A 61 12.78 -17.42 6.79
C LEU A 61 12.58 -18.13 5.46
N SER A 62 11.59 -17.74 4.66
CA SER A 62 11.40 -18.26 3.31
C SER A 62 12.65 -18.03 2.46
N GLU A 63 12.93 -19.01 1.60
CA GLU A 63 13.98 -19.01 0.57
C GLU A 63 13.44 -18.54 -0.79
N GLU A 64 12.18 -18.12 -0.85
CA GLU A 64 11.60 -17.49 -2.03
C GLU A 64 12.47 -16.32 -2.51
N ASP A 65 12.63 -16.24 -3.83
CA ASP A 65 13.32 -15.11 -4.45
C ASP A 65 12.55 -13.80 -4.18
N THR A 66 13.30 -12.75 -3.84
CA THR A 66 12.79 -11.43 -3.47
C THR A 66 13.20 -10.34 -4.45
N THR A 67 13.92 -10.70 -5.51
CA THR A 67 14.45 -9.77 -6.51
C THR A 67 13.34 -9.13 -7.35
N ASP A 68 12.40 -9.93 -7.84
CA ASP A 68 11.45 -9.53 -8.88
C ASP A 68 10.26 -8.70 -8.37
N ALA A 69 9.78 -8.97 -7.14
CA ALA A 69 8.59 -8.32 -6.61
C ALA A 69 8.65 -8.12 -5.08
N CYS A 70 7.94 -7.10 -4.62
CA CYS A 70 7.70 -6.88 -3.19
C CYS A 70 6.94 -8.06 -2.58
N CYS A 71 7.09 -8.27 -1.26
CA CYS A 71 6.58 -9.45 -0.56
C CYS A 71 5.14 -9.83 -0.91
N LEU A 72 4.19 -8.91 -0.83
CA LEU A 72 2.77 -9.14 -1.14
C LEU A 72 2.41 -9.06 -2.64
N ASP A 73 3.35 -8.73 -3.51
CA ASP A 73 3.15 -8.69 -4.97
C ASP A 73 3.69 -9.94 -5.68
N ARG A 74 4.32 -10.87 -4.95
CA ARG A 74 4.77 -12.15 -5.53
C ARG A 74 3.58 -13.04 -5.87
N ASP A 75 3.79 -13.94 -6.83
CA ASP A 75 2.78 -14.84 -7.35
C ASP A 75 2.08 -15.64 -6.24
N GLY A 76 0.75 -15.66 -6.30
CA GLY A 76 -0.11 -16.41 -5.38
C GLY A 76 -0.31 -15.78 -3.99
N ARG A 77 0.33 -14.64 -3.68
CA ARG A 77 0.18 -13.99 -2.36
C ARG A 77 -0.94 -12.97 -2.28
N ALA A 78 -1.35 -12.42 -3.41
CA ALA A 78 -2.46 -11.49 -3.50
C ALA A 78 -3.38 -11.85 -4.67
N PRO A 79 -4.68 -11.51 -4.60
CA PRO A 79 -5.57 -11.62 -5.74
C PRO A 79 -5.01 -10.83 -6.91
N VAL A 80 -5.07 -11.40 -8.11
CA VAL A 80 -4.64 -10.72 -9.34
C VAL A 80 -5.43 -9.42 -9.52
N LEU A 81 -4.75 -8.36 -9.89
CA LEU A 81 -5.37 -7.10 -10.30
C LEU A 81 -5.23 -7.02 -11.82
N TYR A 82 -6.34 -7.09 -12.55
CA TYR A 82 -6.34 -7.03 -14.01
C TYR A 82 -6.22 -5.58 -14.45
N CYS A 83 -5.19 -5.29 -15.22
CA CYS A 83 -4.96 -4.01 -15.84
C CYS A 83 -5.37 -4.05 -17.31
N MET A 84 -5.89 -2.94 -17.81
CA MET A 84 -6.18 -2.73 -19.23
C MET A 84 -5.55 -1.42 -19.67
N ASP A 85 -4.83 -1.49 -20.77
CA ASP A 85 -4.34 -0.30 -21.45
C ASP A 85 -5.41 0.24 -22.41
N CYS A 86 -5.84 1.48 -22.20
CA CYS A 86 -6.89 2.08 -23.02
C CYS A 86 -6.40 2.48 -24.41
N LYS A 87 -5.09 2.48 -24.68
CA LYS A 87 -4.55 2.77 -26.01
C LYS A 87 -4.55 1.54 -26.91
N PHE A 88 -3.91 0.46 -26.48
CA PHE A 88 -3.71 -0.75 -27.30
C PHE A 88 -4.67 -1.89 -26.99
N GLY A 89 -5.56 -1.74 -26.00
CA GLY A 89 -6.51 -2.79 -25.62
C GLY A 89 -5.92 -4.02 -24.94
N ASN A 90 -4.61 -4.01 -24.66
CA ASN A 90 -3.95 -5.11 -23.97
C ASN A 90 -4.46 -5.22 -22.53
N ALA A 91 -4.98 -6.39 -22.18
CA ALA A 91 -5.27 -6.78 -20.82
C ALA A 91 -4.09 -7.60 -20.26
N TYR A 92 -3.63 -7.24 -19.07
CA TYR A 92 -2.48 -7.88 -18.41
C TYR A 92 -2.67 -7.91 -16.90
N PRO A 93 -2.13 -8.91 -16.18
CA PRO A 93 -2.08 -8.85 -14.73
C PRO A 93 -1.13 -7.73 -14.29
N SER A 94 -1.50 -6.99 -13.25
CA SER A 94 -0.60 -6.01 -12.66
C SER A 94 0.62 -6.68 -12.05
N SER A 95 1.78 -6.07 -12.25
CA SER A 95 3.05 -6.46 -11.63
C SER A 95 3.15 -6.10 -10.14
N ALA A 96 2.29 -5.20 -9.64
CA ALA A 96 2.33 -4.69 -8.27
C ALA A 96 0.92 -4.54 -7.65
N PRO A 97 0.09 -5.60 -7.64
CA PRO A 97 -1.33 -5.50 -7.34
C PRO A 97 -1.62 -5.05 -5.89
N THR A 98 -0.85 -5.50 -4.92
CA THR A 98 -0.99 -5.09 -3.52
C THR A 98 -0.45 -3.68 -3.31
N THR A 99 0.68 -3.32 -3.93
CA THR A 99 1.18 -1.93 -3.88
C THR A 99 0.12 -0.95 -4.36
N ILE A 100 -0.54 -1.22 -5.49
CA ILE A 100 -1.62 -0.37 -6.03
C ILE A 100 -2.82 -0.29 -5.08
N ARG A 101 -3.19 -1.40 -4.41
CA ARG A 101 -4.27 -1.40 -3.43
C ARG A 101 -3.92 -0.57 -2.20
N LEU A 102 -2.69 -0.71 -1.67
CA LEU A 102 -2.22 0.07 -0.53
C LEU A 102 -2.20 1.57 -0.87
N LEU A 103 -1.72 1.94 -2.07
CA LEU A 103 -1.79 3.31 -2.57
C LEU A 103 -3.24 3.81 -2.63
N SER A 104 -4.12 3.05 -3.29
CA SER A 104 -5.52 3.42 -3.45
C SER A 104 -6.22 3.62 -2.10
N GLN A 105 -5.93 2.76 -1.11
CA GLN A 105 -6.48 2.85 0.24
C GLN A 105 -5.88 4.02 1.05
N GLY A 106 -4.59 4.29 0.88
CA GLY A 106 -3.87 5.36 1.60
C GLY A 106 -4.19 6.76 1.09
N LEU A 107 -4.58 6.87 -0.19
CA LEU A 107 -5.01 8.11 -0.79
C LEU A 107 -6.39 8.51 -0.26
N LYS A 108 -6.42 9.63 0.47
CA LYS A 108 -7.67 10.31 0.82
C LYS A 108 -8.37 10.75 -0.47
N VAL A 109 -9.66 10.47 -0.60
CA VAL A 109 -10.48 10.96 -1.72
C VAL A 109 -10.50 12.49 -1.63
N GLN A 110 -9.90 13.16 -2.61
CA GLN A 110 -9.57 14.57 -2.49
C GLN A 110 -10.71 15.49 -2.97
N THR A 111 -11.31 16.15 -2.00
CA THR A 111 -11.54 17.60 -2.06
C THR A 111 -10.91 18.11 -0.75
N LYS A 112 -9.71 18.69 -0.66
CA LYS A 112 -9.18 19.97 -1.23
C LYS A 112 -7.64 20.10 -1.04
N ILE A 113 -6.91 20.47 -2.11
CA ILE A 113 -5.74 21.38 -2.35
C ILE A 113 -4.77 21.70 -1.16
N GLU A 114 -3.42 21.67 -1.23
CA GLU A 114 -2.49 22.54 -1.98
C GLU A 114 -1.15 21.90 -2.39
N ASN A 115 -0.68 22.31 -3.58
CA ASN A 115 0.61 22.01 -4.18
C ASN A 115 1.74 22.72 -3.43
N LEU A 116 2.47 21.97 -2.60
CA LEU A 116 3.81 22.34 -2.19
C LEU A 116 4.80 21.48 -2.98
N ARG A 117 5.51 22.10 -3.93
CA ARG A 117 6.79 21.58 -4.41
C ARG A 117 7.71 21.54 -3.21
N VAL A 118 7.80 20.39 -2.56
CA VAL A 118 8.75 20.18 -1.47
C VAL A 118 10.14 20.16 -2.12
N PRO A 119 11.04 21.11 -1.81
CA PRO A 119 12.43 20.98 -2.25
C PRO A 119 12.97 19.64 -1.72
N LYS A 120 13.80 18.95 -2.51
CA LYS A 120 14.46 17.66 -2.18
C LYS A 120 15.48 17.81 -1.02
N LEU A 121 15.10 18.47 0.07
CA LEU A 121 16.01 18.91 1.13
C LEU A 121 16.08 17.91 2.29
N PHE A 122 15.22 16.88 2.32
CA PHE A 122 15.30 15.80 3.29
C PHE A 122 15.52 14.46 2.60
N SER A 123 16.46 13.66 3.14
CA SER A 123 16.71 12.26 2.75
C SER A 123 15.38 11.51 2.64
N GLY A 124 15.22 10.61 1.66
CA GLY A 124 13.96 10.05 1.12
C GLY A 124 12.94 9.36 2.05
N ALA A 125 12.81 9.78 3.31
CA ALA A 125 11.81 9.37 4.26
C ALA A 125 10.83 10.52 4.56
N SER A 126 9.56 10.16 4.75
CA SER A 126 8.50 11.10 5.13
C SER A 126 8.77 11.74 6.51
N PRO A 127 8.47 13.04 6.72
CA PRO A 127 8.56 13.67 8.04
C PRO A 127 7.70 12.96 9.09
N LEU A 128 6.55 12.41 8.68
CA LEU A 128 5.69 11.61 9.56
C LEU A 128 6.40 10.31 9.98
N TYR A 129 7.07 9.63 9.04
CA TYR A 129 7.89 8.47 9.37
C TYR A 129 8.98 8.82 10.38
N ALA A 130 9.68 9.94 10.19
CA ALA A 130 10.72 10.38 11.12
C ALA A 130 10.15 10.65 12.53
N LEU A 131 9.01 11.34 12.62
CA LEU A 131 8.32 11.60 13.89
C LEU A 131 7.88 10.31 14.58
N VAL A 132 7.24 9.40 13.84
CA VAL A 132 6.76 8.12 14.37
C VAL A 132 7.93 7.23 14.79
N SER A 133 9.01 7.22 14.01
CA SER A 133 10.24 6.48 14.34
C SER A 133 10.87 7.03 15.61
N LEU A 134 11.00 8.35 15.75
CA LEU A 134 11.51 9.01 16.96
C LEU A 134 10.64 8.67 18.17
N PHE A 135 9.32 8.81 18.04
CA PHE A 135 8.38 8.48 19.11
C PHE A 135 8.49 7.02 19.57
N GLY A 136 8.62 6.09 18.63
CA GLY A 136 8.80 4.67 18.95
C GLY A 136 10.14 4.37 19.61
N TRP A 137 11.24 5.01 19.17
CA TRP A 137 12.55 4.88 19.82
C TRP A 137 12.57 5.44 21.24
N THR A 138 11.94 6.61 21.46
CA THR A 138 11.80 7.19 22.80
C THR A 138 10.98 6.27 23.70
N THR A 139 9.85 5.76 23.21
CA THR A 139 8.99 4.83 23.98
C THR A 139 9.74 3.54 24.30
N TRP A 140 10.47 2.98 23.33
CA TRP A 140 11.32 1.80 23.52
C TRP A 140 12.36 2.02 24.62
N ALA A 141 13.09 3.14 24.57
CA ALA A 141 14.13 3.45 25.54
C ALA A 141 13.57 3.61 26.96
N VAL A 142 12.42 4.28 27.11
CA VAL A 142 11.73 4.43 28.40
C VAL A 142 11.30 3.08 28.95
N LEU A 143 10.68 2.21 28.13
CA LEU A 143 10.25 0.88 28.58
C LEU A 143 11.43 -0.04 28.90
N LEU A 144 12.52 0.07 28.14
CA LEU A 144 13.75 -0.68 28.39
C LEU A 144 14.38 -0.26 29.74
N ALA A 145 14.51 1.04 29.98
CA ALA A 145 15.04 1.58 31.24
C ALA A 145 14.13 1.22 32.43
N THR A 146 12.81 1.31 32.25
CA THR A 146 11.83 0.91 33.28
C THR A 146 11.93 -0.58 33.59
N SER A 147 12.08 -1.42 32.57
CA SER A 147 12.25 -2.87 32.75
C SER A 147 13.54 -3.19 33.52
N ALA A 148 14.64 -2.50 33.21
CA ALA A 148 15.90 -2.66 33.93
C ALA A 148 15.81 -2.18 35.39
N ALA A 149 15.28 -0.98 35.62
CA ALA A 149 15.13 -0.38 36.96
C ALA A 149 14.20 -1.19 37.87
N SER A 150 13.27 -1.94 37.29
CA SER A 150 12.28 -2.75 38.02
C SER A 150 12.61 -4.25 38.02
N ALA A 151 13.81 -4.64 37.57
CA ALA A 151 14.26 -6.04 37.49
C ALA A 151 13.34 -6.96 36.66
N LEU A 152 12.64 -6.43 35.66
CA LEU A 152 11.83 -7.18 34.68
C LEU A 152 12.72 -7.71 33.54
N TYR A 153 13.60 -8.66 33.87
CA TYR A 153 14.65 -9.10 32.95
C TYR A 153 14.12 -9.84 31.70
N ILE A 154 12.96 -10.49 31.78
CA ILE A 154 12.38 -11.18 30.61
C ILE A 154 11.85 -10.15 29.61
N ALA A 155 11.12 -9.14 30.10
CA ALA A 155 10.67 -8.03 29.27
C ALA A 155 11.84 -7.22 28.70
N PHE A 156 12.88 -6.97 29.52
CA PHE A 156 14.10 -6.31 29.06
C PHE A 156 14.77 -7.06 27.91
N GLY A 157 14.98 -8.38 28.05
CA GLY A 157 15.54 -9.22 27.00
C GLY A 157 14.67 -9.20 25.73
N TYR A 158 13.35 -9.26 25.88
CA TYR A 158 12.42 -9.20 24.75
C TYR A 158 12.51 -7.87 23.99
N LEU A 159 12.56 -6.74 24.71
CA LEU A 159 12.69 -5.41 24.13
C LEU A 159 14.01 -5.23 23.36
N LEU A 160 15.13 -5.78 23.88
CA LEU A 160 16.41 -5.76 23.17
C LEU A 160 16.38 -6.54 21.85
N LEU A 161 15.61 -7.63 21.76
CA LEU A 161 15.49 -8.41 20.53
C LEU A 161 14.79 -7.63 19.41
N MET A 162 13.98 -6.61 19.71
CA MET A 162 13.21 -5.90 18.68
C MET A 162 14.11 -5.17 17.67
N PRO A 163 15.02 -4.25 18.08
CA PRO A 163 15.97 -3.62 17.16
C PRO A 163 16.87 -4.62 16.42
N VAL A 164 17.34 -5.66 17.11
CA VAL A 164 18.21 -6.69 16.52
C VAL A 164 17.46 -7.42 15.40
N THR A 165 16.19 -7.75 15.63
CA THR A 165 15.33 -8.36 14.62
C THR A 165 15.11 -7.42 13.45
N GLY A 166 14.75 -6.16 13.70
CA GLY A 166 14.56 -5.17 12.63
C GLY A 166 15.80 -4.96 11.78
N PHE A 167 16.97 -4.92 12.42
CA PHE A 167 18.25 -4.83 11.72
C PHE A 167 18.53 -6.07 10.86
N ALA A 168 18.34 -7.28 11.41
CA ALA A 168 18.53 -8.52 10.65
C ALA A 168 17.56 -8.64 9.47
N VAL A 169 16.29 -8.26 9.67
CA VAL A 169 15.30 -8.19 8.60
C VAL A 169 15.71 -7.17 7.54
N ASN A 170 16.22 -6.00 7.93
CA ASN A 170 16.76 -5.02 7.00
C ASN A 170 17.99 -5.54 6.23
N LEU A 171 18.87 -6.31 6.86
CA LEU A 171 19.99 -6.94 6.15
C LEU A 171 19.55 -7.97 5.10
N LYS A 172 18.44 -8.68 5.34
CA LYS A 172 17.91 -9.69 4.41
C LYS A 172 17.02 -9.08 3.31
N PHE A 173 16.12 -8.18 3.69
CA PHE A 173 15.02 -7.69 2.85
C PHE A 173 15.01 -6.17 2.67
N GLY A 174 15.84 -5.45 3.41
CA GLY A 174 16.06 -4.03 3.18
C GLY A 174 17.12 -3.80 2.10
N GLY A 175 17.37 -2.53 1.81
CA GLY A 175 18.26 -2.10 0.74
C GLY A 175 17.82 -0.76 0.19
N GLU A 176 18.22 -0.47 -1.05
CA GLU A 176 17.70 0.69 -1.77
C GLU A 176 16.19 0.55 -1.98
N ALA A 177 15.49 1.66 -1.82
CA ALA A 177 14.07 1.72 -2.12
C ALA A 177 13.80 1.33 -3.57
N ARG A 178 12.73 0.59 -3.81
CA ARG A 178 12.32 0.23 -5.17
C ARG A 178 11.77 1.49 -5.84
N GLY A 179 12.30 1.85 -6.99
CA GLY A 179 11.81 2.97 -7.80
C GLY A 179 10.94 2.50 -8.96
N LEU A 180 10.17 3.42 -9.55
CA LEU A 180 9.54 3.17 -10.84
C LEU A 180 10.59 3.37 -11.94
N ILE A 181 10.64 2.41 -12.87
CA ILE A 181 11.63 2.40 -13.95
C ILE A 181 11.31 3.50 -14.99
N ASN A 182 12.32 4.27 -15.39
CA ASN A 182 12.28 5.36 -16.39
C ASN A 182 11.39 6.55 -16.01
N LEU A 183 11.45 7.02 -14.77
CA LEU A 183 10.77 8.27 -14.38
C LEU A 183 11.49 9.55 -14.82
N GLU A 184 12.78 9.47 -15.13
CA GLU A 184 13.58 10.63 -15.55
C GLU A 184 13.06 11.25 -16.85
N GLU A 185 12.44 10.42 -17.70
CA GLU A 185 11.71 10.83 -18.89
C GLU A 185 10.24 10.45 -18.69
N PRO A 186 9.36 11.35 -18.20
CA PRO A 186 7.96 11.01 -17.94
C PRO A 186 7.20 10.55 -19.21
N GLY A 187 7.76 10.86 -20.38
CA GLY A 187 7.21 10.63 -21.71
C GLY A 187 6.23 11.73 -22.08
N ASP A 188 6.29 12.20 -23.33
CA ASP A 188 5.50 13.34 -23.83
C ASP A 188 4.00 13.01 -24.04
N SER A 189 3.54 11.85 -23.59
CA SER A 189 2.16 11.39 -23.80
C SER A 189 1.52 11.02 -22.47
N THR A 190 0.31 11.55 -22.27
CA THR A 190 -0.61 11.07 -21.25
C THR A 190 -1.21 9.74 -21.66
N ARG A 191 -1.51 8.88 -20.68
CA ARG A 191 -2.13 7.58 -20.88
C ARG A 191 -3.20 7.33 -19.82
N LEU A 192 -4.24 6.61 -20.23
CA LEU A 192 -5.24 6.06 -19.33
C LEU A 192 -5.02 4.54 -19.17
N GLY A 193 -4.80 4.11 -17.94
CA GLY A 193 -4.76 2.69 -17.57
C GLY A 193 -5.90 2.37 -16.61
N ILE A 194 -6.57 1.24 -16.80
CA ILE A 194 -7.62 0.77 -15.91
C ILE A 194 -7.07 -0.39 -15.08
N ALA A 195 -7.45 -0.49 -13.81
CA ALA A 195 -7.16 -1.63 -12.96
C ALA A 195 -8.43 -2.10 -12.22
N THR A 196 -8.69 -3.39 -12.21
CA THR A 196 -9.85 -3.99 -11.54
C THR A 196 -9.57 -5.39 -11.02
N ASN A 197 -10.21 -5.79 -9.91
CA ASN A 197 -10.08 -7.15 -9.38
C ASN A 197 -10.75 -8.19 -10.30
N SER A 198 -11.72 -7.75 -11.10
CA SER A 198 -12.45 -8.59 -12.05
C SER A 198 -13.11 -7.69 -13.09
N LEU A 199 -13.24 -8.17 -14.33
CA LEU A 199 -14.03 -7.49 -15.37
C LEU A 199 -15.50 -7.30 -14.96
N ASN A 200 -15.97 -8.07 -13.97
CA ASN A 200 -17.31 -7.95 -13.39
C ASN A 200 -17.36 -7.19 -12.05
N SER A 201 -16.24 -6.65 -11.58
CA SER A 201 -16.15 -5.90 -10.33
C SER A 201 -17.06 -4.67 -10.34
N ALA A 202 -17.60 -4.32 -9.18
CA ALA A 202 -18.32 -3.07 -8.95
C ALA A 202 -17.37 -1.86 -8.79
N GLU A 203 -16.11 -2.11 -8.42
CA GLU A 203 -15.10 -1.06 -8.23
C GLU A 203 -13.99 -1.19 -9.27
N TRP A 204 -13.71 -0.07 -9.95
CA TRP A 204 -12.68 0.07 -10.99
C TRP A 204 -11.77 1.23 -10.61
N GLY A 205 -10.46 1.04 -10.75
CA GLY A 205 -9.48 2.10 -10.66
C GLY A 205 -9.10 2.58 -12.06
N ALA A 206 -9.06 3.90 -12.27
CA ALA A 206 -8.56 4.50 -13.50
C ALA A 206 -7.36 5.40 -13.15
N PHE A 207 -6.26 5.20 -13.86
CA PHE A 207 -4.98 5.89 -13.68
C PHE A 207 -4.72 6.74 -14.92
N TYR A 208 -4.75 8.06 -14.74
CA TYR A 208 -4.52 9.03 -15.80
C TYR A 208 -3.25 9.83 -15.49
N GLY A 209 -2.35 9.94 -16.46
CA GLY A 209 -1.13 10.73 -16.31
C GLY A 209 -0.03 10.33 -17.30
N PRO A 210 1.22 10.76 -17.07
CA PRO A 210 2.34 10.45 -17.96
C PRO A 210 2.53 8.95 -18.18
N LYS A 211 2.77 8.55 -19.44
CA LYS A 211 2.88 7.15 -19.86
C LYS A 211 3.83 6.34 -18.99
N ASN A 212 5.03 6.85 -18.68
CA ASN A 212 6.03 6.08 -17.95
C ASN A 212 5.67 5.92 -16.47
N ALA A 213 5.04 6.92 -15.86
CA ALA A 213 4.53 6.82 -14.49
C ALA A 213 3.38 5.79 -14.39
N VAL A 214 2.38 5.88 -15.28
CA VAL A 214 1.24 4.95 -15.29
C VAL A 214 1.69 3.52 -15.60
N ASN A 215 2.53 3.34 -16.61
CA ASN A 215 3.04 2.01 -16.98
C ASN A 215 4.01 1.46 -15.92
N GLY A 216 4.82 2.33 -15.30
CA GLY A 216 5.67 1.97 -14.17
C GLY A 216 4.86 1.42 -13.01
N LEU A 217 3.74 2.08 -12.69
CA LEU A 217 2.89 1.70 -11.57
C LEU A 217 2.07 0.43 -11.83
N LEU A 218 1.52 0.28 -13.05
CA LEU A 218 0.57 -0.79 -13.36
C LEU A 218 1.21 -2.05 -13.92
N ASN A 219 2.25 -1.92 -14.73
CA ASN A 219 2.75 -2.98 -15.63
C ASN A 219 4.20 -3.39 -15.34
N ARG A 220 5.05 -2.47 -14.85
CA ARG A 220 6.46 -2.79 -14.62
C ARG A 220 6.67 -3.39 -13.24
N PRO A 221 7.44 -4.48 -13.10
CA PRO A 221 7.80 -5.00 -11.80
C PRO A 221 8.64 -3.97 -11.04
N LEU A 222 8.42 -3.89 -9.74
CA LEU A 222 9.20 -3.06 -8.83
C LEU A 222 10.52 -3.78 -8.53
N LEU A 223 11.43 -3.81 -9.51
CA LEU A 223 12.68 -4.55 -9.37
C LEU A 223 13.58 -3.93 -8.30
N ARG A 224 14.28 -4.80 -7.60
CA ARG A 224 15.33 -4.41 -6.69
C ARG A 224 16.61 -4.09 -7.48
N ALA A 225 17.22 -2.94 -7.20
CA ALA A 225 18.46 -2.54 -7.89
C ALA A 225 19.64 -3.47 -7.55
N HIS A 226 19.74 -3.92 -6.30
CA HIS A 226 20.84 -4.74 -5.81
C HIS A 226 20.36 -5.89 -4.93
N PRO A 227 20.81 -7.14 -5.16
CA PRO A 227 20.46 -8.26 -4.29
C PRO A 227 21.03 -8.07 -2.87
N PRO A 228 20.41 -8.67 -1.85
CA PRO A 228 20.83 -8.52 -0.47
C PRO A 228 22.19 -9.21 -0.23
N ARG A 229 23.16 -8.47 0.34
CA ARG A 229 24.56 -8.94 0.47
C ARG A 229 24.80 -9.98 1.58
N HIS A 230 23.90 -10.10 2.56
CA HIS A 230 24.13 -10.91 3.78
C HIS A 230 22.97 -11.86 4.13
N GLN A 231 22.35 -12.47 3.13
CA GLN A 231 21.12 -13.26 3.29
C GLN A 231 21.25 -14.42 4.28
N LEU A 232 22.35 -15.20 4.24
CA LEU A 232 22.53 -16.37 5.11
C LEU A 232 22.72 -15.98 6.58
N PHE A 233 23.60 -15.01 6.85
CA PHE A 233 23.83 -14.51 8.20
C PHE A 233 22.56 -13.90 8.78
N ALA A 234 21.88 -13.05 8.01
CA ALA A 234 20.62 -12.45 8.42
C ALA A 234 19.54 -13.51 8.70
N CYS A 235 19.47 -14.57 7.89
CA CYS A 235 18.55 -15.69 8.11
C CYS A 235 18.81 -16.37 9.46
N TRP A 236 20.07 -16.66 9.80
CA TRP A 236 20.43 -17.24 11.10
C TRP A 236 20.09 -16.33 12.27
N VAL A 237 20.38 -15.03 12.15
CA VAL A 237 20.03 -14.06 13.20
C VAL A 237 18.51 -13.96 13.37
N ILE A 238 17.73 -13.95 12.28
CA ILE A 238 16.26 -13.97 12.35
C ILE A 238 15.75 -15.26 13.01
N ARG A 239 16.34 -16.43 12.70
CA ARG A 239 15.98 -17.71 13.36
C ARG A 239 16.20 -17.63 14.87
N LEU A 240 17.38 -17.17 15.28
CA LEU A 240 17.72 -17.01 16.69
C LEU A 240 16.77 -16.03 17.38
N CYS A 241 16.55 -14.85 16.77
CA CYS A 241 15.64 -13.85 17.31
C CYS A 241 14.21 -14.38 17.44
N ALA A 242 13.69 -15.11 16.46
CA ALA A 242 12.35 -15.69 16.50
C ALA A 242 12.20 -16.67 17.67
N VAL A 243 13.14 -17.61 17.82
CA VAL A 243 13.14 -18.59 18.91
C VAL A 243 13.26 -17.90 20.27
N CYS A 244 14.15 -16.92 20.39
CA CYS A 244 14.34 -16.18 21.64
C CYS A 244 13.10 -15.37 22.01
N GLN A 245 12.49 -14.65 21.06
CA GLN A 245 11.29 -13.86 21.30
C GLN A 245 10.13 -14.74 21.79
N TRP A 246 9.91 -15.90 21.16
CA TRP A 246 8.85 -16.82 21.57
C TRP A 246 9.14 -17.46 22.92
N THR A 247 10.38 -17.87 23.16
CA THR A 247 10.79 -18.45 24.45
C THR A 247 10.57 -17.44 25.58
N LEU A 248 10.95 -16.18 25.40
CA LEU A 248 10.74 -15.13 26.40
C LEU A 248 9.25 -14.82 26.59
N ALA A 249 8.47 -14.77 25.50
CA ALA A 249 7.02 -14.59 25.60
C ALA A 249 6.35 -15.73 26.39
N ILE A 250 6.66 -16.99 26.09
CA ILE A 250 6.14 -18.16 26.81
C ILE A 250 6.61 -18.16 28.26
N ALA A 251 7.89 -17.88 28.51
CA ALA A 251 8.43 -17.79 29.87
C ALA A 251 7.75 -16.68 30.69
N SER A 252 7.45 -15.54 30.08
CA SER A 252 6.72 -14.45 30.74
C SER A 252 5.29 -14.88 31.11
N CYS A 253 4.60 -15.62 30.23
CA CYS A 253 3.27 -16.17 30.49
C CYS A 253 3.31 -17.15 31.65
N ALA A 254 4.29 -18.08 31.64
CA ALA A 254 4.45 -19.09 32.67
C ALA A 254 4.76 -18.48 34.06
N ARG A 255 5.51 -17.38 34.10
CA ARG A 255 5.79 -16.67 35.37
C ARG A 255 4.63 -15.83 35.88
N GLN A 256 3.64 -15.53 35.04
CA GLN A 256 2.47 -14.71 35.39
C GLN A 256 2.85 -13.39 36.07
N SER A 257 3.97 -12.80 35.63
CA SER A 257 4.58 -11.60 36.22
C SER A 257 4.29 -10.35 35.38
N TRP A 258 4.75 -9.20 35.88
CA TRP A 258 4.72 -7.92 35.16
C TRP A 258 5.48 -7.94 33.82
N ASP A 259 6.41 -8.89 33.62
CA ASP A 259 7.08 -9.09 32.33
C ASP A 259 6.09 -9.34 31.19
N ALA A 260 5.05 -10.15 31.44
CA ALA A 260 4.05 -10.48 30.44
C ALA A 260 3.23 -9.24 30.03
N PHE A 261 2.89 -8.38 30.99
CA PHE A 261 2.20 -7.12 30.72
C PHE A 261 3.08 -6.16 29.91
N MET A 262 4.37 -6.03 30.25
CA MET A 262 5.29 -5.18 29.51
C MET A 262 5.48 -5.66 28.07
N ILE A 263 5.66 -6.96 27.84
CA ILE A 263 5.77 -7.55 26.50
C ILE A 263 4.48 -7.32 25.71
N THR A 264 3.32 -7.57 26.33
CA THR A 264 2.01 -7.37 25.69
C THR A 264 1.79 -5.91 25.33
N LEU A 265 2.09 -4.99 26.24
CA LEU A 265 2.00 -3.55 26.02
C LEU A 265 2.86 -3.13 24.84
N TRP A 266 4.09 -3.65 24.74
CA TRP A 266 4.97 -3.34 23.61
C TRP A 266 4.42 -3.87 22.28
N ILE A 267 3.90 -5.10 22.25
CA ILE A 267 3.29 -5.67 21.04
C ILE A 267 2.05 -4.87 20.64
N ALA A 268 1.21 -4.49 21.60
CA ALA A 268 0.03 -3.67 21.37
C ALA A 268 0.40 -2.27 20.87
N PHE A 269 1.44 -1.66 21.44
CA PHE A 269 2.00 -0.39 20.97
C PHE A 269 2.51 -0.50 19.53
N CYS A 270 3.31 -1.53 19.24
CA CYS A 270 3.81 -1.84 17.90
C CYS A 270 2.69 -1.94 16.87
N ALA A 271 1.60 -2.63 17.22
CA ALA A 271 0.41 -2.76 16.38
C ALA A 271 -0.34 -1.43 16.23
N PHE A 272 -0.59 -0.73 17.35
CA PHE A 272 -1.26 0.57 17.35
C PHE A 272 -0.54 1.58 16.44
N VAL A 273 0.77 1.68 16.54
CA VAL A 273 1.55 2.60 15.70
C VAL A 273 1.40 2.24 14.21
N MET A 274 1.43 0.96 13.86
CA MET A 274 1.29 0.51 12.47
C MET A 274 -0.12 0.55 11.93
N THR A 275 -1.14 0.52 12.78
CA THR A 275 -2.52 0.63 12.32
C THR A 275 -2.96 2.09 12.21
N TYR A 276 -2.54 2.94 13.14
CA TYR A 276 -3.13 4.27 13.31
C TYR A 276 -2.17 5.42 13.02
N LEU A 277 -0.89 5.32 13.39
CA LEU A 277 0.05 6.45 13.22
C LEU A 277 0.76 6.40 11.86
N TYR A 278 1.20 5.21 11.43
CA TYR A 278 1.92 5.03 10.19
C TYR A 278 1.49 3.73 9.49
N ALA A 279 0.25 3.77 9.01
CA ALA A 279 -0.37 2.67 8.28
C ALA A 279 0.44 2.30 7.01
N PRO A 280 0.54 1.01 6.65
CA PRO A 280 1.18 0.59 5.41
C PRO A 280 0.66 1.31 4.18
N GLU A 281 -0.65 1.57 4.14
CA GLU A 281 -1.33 2.32 3.09
C GLU A 281 -0.77 3.74 2.97
N ARG A 282 -0.54 4.40 4.11
CA ARG A 282 0.11 5.73 4.14
C ARG A 282 1.56 5.66 3.71
N SER A 283 2.29 4.63 4.15
CA SER A 283 3.69 4.45 3.78
C SER A 283 3.88 4.19 2.28
N ALA A 284 2.92 3.54 1.61
CA ALA A 284 2.94 3.39 0.17
C ALA A 284 2.77 4.75 -0.54
N VAL A 285 1.87 5.60 -0.05
CA VAL A 285 1.70 6.97 -0.58
C VAL A 285 2.96 7.80 -0.37
N ASP A 286 3.55 7.73 0.83
CA ASP A 286 4.78 8.42 1.14
C ASP A 286 5.96 7.89 0.30
N TRP A 287 6.03 6.58 0.02
CA TRP A 287 6.99 6.01 -0.93
C TRP A 287 6.83 6.65 -2.32
N LEU A 288 5.62 6.66 -2.85
CA LEU A 288 5.37 7.22 -4.17
C LEU A 288 5.78 8.70 -4.25
N ARG A 289 5.49 9.46 -3.19
CA ARG A 289 5.79 10.89 -3.12
C ARG A 289 7.28 11.19 -2.92
N TYR A 290 7.91 10.55 -1.94
CA TYR A 290 9.27 10.92 -1.51
C TYR A 290 10.37 10.13 -2.23
N ILE A 291 10.06 8.93 -2.72
CA ILE A 291 11.02 8.07 -3.43
C ILE A 291 10.80 8.16 -4.93
N CYS A 292 9.56 8.02 -5.40
CA CYS A 292 9.27 8.12 -6.84
C CYS A 292 9.05 9.57 -7.32
N GLY A 293 8.88 10.54 -6.42
CA GLY A 293 8.64 11.93 -6.81
C GLY A 293 7.31 12.15 -7.53
N LEU A 294 6.35 11.24 -7.35
CA LEU A 294 5.04 11.31 -7.96
C LEU A 294 3.99 11.68 -6.91
N ASP A 295 3.11 12.61 -7.26
CA ASP A 295 1.90 12.87 -6.49
C ASP A 295 0.71 12.25 -7.23
N ILE A 296 -0.16 11.55 -6.51
CA ILE A 296 -1.39 10.99 -7.07
C ILE A 296 -2.57 11.61 -6.36
N GLU A 297 -3.52 12.04 -7.17
CA GLU A 297 -4.81 12.49 -6.69
C GLU A 297 -5.86 11.41 -6.93
N ARG A 298 -6.71 11.19 -5.92
CA ARG A 298 -7.78 10.20 -6.00
C ARG A 298 -9.13 10.89 -6.07
N ILE A 299 -9.83 10.65 -7.16
CA ILE A 299 -11.24 11.01 -7.37
C ILE A 299 -12.06 9.73 -7.23
N ARG A 300 -13.12 9.74 -6.41
CA ARG A 300 -14.06 8.62 -6.30
C ARG A 300 -15.39 9.08 -6.85
N VAL A 301 -15.92 8.34 -7.82
CA VAL A 301 -17.20 8.64 -8.46
C VAL A 301 -18.06 7.39 -8.44
N GLY A 302 -19.35 7.58 -8.17
CA GLY A 302 -20.36 6.54 -8.29
C GLY A 302 -21.06 6.67 -9.64
N PHE A 303 -21.32 5.54 -10.29
CA PHE A 303 -22.05 5.46 -11.55
C PHE A 303 -23.30 4.63 -11.35
N SER A 304 -24.39 4.98 -12.02
CA SER A 304 -25.63 4.21 -11.99
C SER A 304 -25.51 2.88 -12.72
N ALA A 305 -24.63 2.80 -13.73
CA ALA A 305 -24.41 1.61 -14.53
C ALA A 305 -22.96 1.49 -15.03
N ARG A 306 -22.58 0.26 -15.40
CA ARG A 306 -21.28 -0.03 -16.04
C ARG A 306 -21.10 0.74 -17.35
N ARG A 307 -22.17 0.93 -18.13
CA ARG A 307 -22.10 1.71 -19.37
C ARG A 307 -21.81 3.19 -19.11
N SER A 308 -22.35 3.77 -18.05
CA SER A 308 -22.01 5.14 -17.66
C SER A 308 -20.54 5.26 -17.27
N LEU A 309 -20.01 4.29 -16.50
CA LEU A 309 -18.59 4.21 -16.18
C LEU A 309 -17.72 4.12 -17.45
N LEU A 310 -18.05 3.21 -18.37
CA LEU A 310 -17.28 3.04 -19.61
C LEU A 310 -17.37 4.29 -20.51
N GLY A 311 -18.51 4.97 -20.56
CA GLY A 311 -18.67 6.24 -21.26
C GLY A 311 -17.78 7.34 -20.68
N ALA A 312 -17.71 7.45 -19.34
CA ALA A 312 -16.81 8.38 -18.67
C ALA A 312 -15.34 8.06 -18.92
N LEU A 313 -14.96 6.77 -18.90
CA LEU A 313 -13.59 6.34 -19.21
C LEU A 313 -13.23 6.63 -20.68
N LEU A 314 -14.17 6.43 -21.61
CA LEU A 314 -13.98 6.75 -23.02
C LEU A 314 -13.79 8.26 -23.22
N PHE A 315 -14.57 9.08 -22.51
CA PHE A 315 -14.40 10.53 -22.51
C PHE A 315 -13.02 10.96 -21.96
N LEU A 316 -12.55 10.34 -20.87
CA LEU A 316 -11.27 10.67 -20.24
C LEU A 316 -10.05 10.10 -20.99
N ASN A 317 -10.23 9.15 -21.90
CA ASN A 317 -9.12 8.53 -22.63
C ASN A 317 -8.46 9.57 -23.54
N PRO A 318 -7.14 9.83 -23.43
CA PRO A 318 -6.46 10.71 -24.37
C PRO A 318 -6.39 10.11 -25.79
N ASP A 319 -6.45 8.78 -25.89
CA ASP A 319 -6.46 8.03 -27.15
C ASP A 319 -7.90 7.63 -27.53
N ARG A 320 -8.82 8.60 -27.64
CA ARG A 320 -10.27 8.35 -27.87
C ARG A 320 -10.56 7.53 -29.13
N GLU A 321 -9.70 7.61 -30.13
CA GLU A 321 -9.85 6.91 -31.41
C GLU A 321 -9.73 5.38 -31.28
N THR A 322 -9.14 4.87 -30.19
CA THR A 322 -8.96 3.44 -29.96
C THR A 322 -9.91 2.90 -28.89
N THR A 323 -10.85 2.07 -29.31
CA THR A 323 -11.86 1.44 -28.44
C THR A 323 -11.67 -0.06 -28.25
N GLU A 324 -10.54 -0.61 -28.73
CA GLU A 324 -10.22 -2.04 -28.63
C GLU A 324 -10.17 -2.55 -27.19
N TRP A 325 -9.81 -1.69 -26.23
CA TRP A 325 -9.80 -2.03 -24.80
C TRP A 325 -11.20 -2.38 -24.26
N LEU A 326 -12.27 -1.89 -24.90
CA LEU A 326 -13.64 -2.24 -24.55
C LEU A 326 -14.00 -3.67 -24.98
N ASP A 327 -13.28 -4.28 -25.92
CA ASP A 327 -13.56 -5.63 -26.44
C ASP A 327 -13.53 -6.71 -25.34
N GLN A 328 -12.72 -6.47 -24.29
CA GLN A 328 -12.62 -7.35 -23.12
C GLN A 328 -13.85 -7.25 -22.19
N VAL A 329 -14.60 -6.14 -22.27
CA VAL A 329 -15.70 -5.81 -21.35
C VAL A 329 -17.06 -5.96 -22.03
N LEU A 330 -17.16 -5.49 -23.27
CA LEU A 330 -18.36 -5.51 -24.10
C LEU A 330 -18.04 -6.21 -25.42
N SER A 331 -18.80 -7.26 -25.74
CA SER A 331 -18.62 -8.00 -26.99
C SER A 331 -18.74 -7.09 -28.22
N LYS A 332 -17.72 -7.12 -29.09
CA LYS A 332 -17.65 -6.34 -30.34
C LYS A 332 -18.78 -6.64 -31.33
N ASN A 333 -19.33 -7.86 -31.25
CA ASN A 333 -20.32 -8.35 -32.20
C ASN A 333 -21.75 -7.90 -31.88
N HIS A 334 -21.99 -7.27 -30.72
CA HIS A 334 -23.31 -6.74 -30.39
C HIS A 334 -23.54 -5.40 -31.09
N GLN A 335 -24.57 -5.34 -31.94
CA GLN A 335 -24.99 -4.10 -32.60
C GLN A 335 -25.27 -2.98 -31.60
N GLU A 336 -25.87 -3.32 -30.46
CA GLU A 336 -26.15 -2.39 -29.37
C GLU A 336 -24.87 -1.72 -28.81
N ARG A 337 -23.73 -2.40 -28.79
CA ARG A 337 -22.45 -1.79 -28.41
C ARG A 337 -22.05 -0.71 -29.42
N LYS A 338 -22.15 -1.02 -30.71
CA LYS A 338 -21.78 -0.09 -31.79
C LYS A 338 -22.67 1.15 -31.75
N ASP A 339 -23.96 0.94 -31.53
CA ASP A 339 -24.94 2.03 -31.43
C ASP A 339 -24.67 2.90 -30.19
N TRP A 340 -24.38 2.27 -29.05
CA TRP A 340 -23.98 2.96 -27.82
C TRP A 340 -22.68 3.75 -27.99
N GLU A 341 -21.63 3.13 -28.56
CA GLU A 341 -20.33 3.75 -28.78
C GLU A 341 -20.42 4.95 -29.73
N ALA A 342 -21.14 4.80 -30.85
CA ALA A 342 -21.41 5.90 -31.77
C ALA A 342 -22.19 7.03 -31.10
N ALA A 343 -23.15 6.72 -30.23
CA ALA A 343 -23.89 7.72 -29.48
C ALA A 343 -23.04 8.43 -28.42
N VAL A 344 -22.06 7.75 -27.79
CA VAL A 344 -21.12 8.40 -26.88
C VAL A 344 -20.27 9.40 -27.65
N PHE A 345 -19.62 9.00 -28.75
CA PHE A 345 -18.81 9.91 -29.54
C PHE A 345 -19.61 11.10 -30.07
N GLU A 346 -20.81 10.85 -30.60
CA GLU A 346 -21.69 11.92 -31.04
C GLU A 346 -22.03 12.89 -29.90
N TYR A 347 -22.38 12.38 -28.72
CA TYR A 347 -22.70 13.23 -27.57
C TYR A 347 -21.49 14.04 -27.10
N ILE A 348 -20.28 13.48 -27.17
CA ILE A 348 -19.04 14.20 -26.86
C ILE A 348 -18.80 15.34 -27.85
N GLU A 349 -19.06 15.13 -29.14
CA GLU A 349 -18.81 16.14 -30.18
C GLU A 349 -19.86 17.26 -30.22
N THR A 350 -21.14 16.91 -30.06
CA THR A 350 -22.25 17.84 -30.29
C THR A 350 -22.88 18.37 -29.01
N GLY A 351 -22.64 17.71 -27.86
CA GLY A 351 -23.40 17.91 -26.63
C GLY A 351 -24.89 17.51 -26.74
N ALA A 352 -25.32 16.97 -27.88
CA ALA A 352 -26.71 16.65 -28.19
C ALA A 352 -26.81 15.37 -29.02
N GLY A 353 -27.28 14.27 -28.42
CA GLY A 353 -27.47 13.02 -29.15
C GLY A 353 -28.64 13.07 -30.15
N LYS A 354 -28.55 12.27 -31.23
CA LYS A 354 -29.64 12.03 -32.20
C LYS A 354 -30.96 11.74 -31.52
N GLU A 355 -32.04 12.33 -32.04
CA GLU A 355 -33.40 12.11 -31.56
C GLU A 355 -33.78 10.62 -31.55
N LYS A 356 -33.33 9.86 -32.56
CA LYS A 356 -33.49 8.40 -32.62
C LYS A 356 -32.88 7.68 -31.42
N ASN A 357 -31.69 8.09 -30.98
CA ASN A 357 -30.98 7.45 -29.88
C ASN A 357 -31.56 7.85 -28.52
N ARG A 358 -32.19 9.02 -28.40
CA ARG A 358 -32.81 9.49 -27.15
C ARG A 358 -33.96 8.60 -26.67
N ALA A 359 -34.62 7.88 -27.58
CA ALA A 359 -35.67 6.93 -27.23
C ALA A 359 -35.13 5.62 -26.63
N GLU A 360 -33.83 5.34 -26.81
CA GLU A 360 -33.21 4.10 -26.34
C GLU A 360 -32.96 4.12 -24.82
N TYR A 361 -33.22 2.99 -24.15
CA TYR A 361 -33.11 2.90 -22.69
C TYR A 361 -31.69 3.17 -22.16
N TRP A 362 -30.67 2.91 -22.98
CA TRP A 362 -29.27 3.05 -22.62
C TRP A 362 -28.73 4.47 -22.82
N PHE A 363 -29.46 5.35 -23.51
CA PHE A 363 -28.99 6.70 -23.82
C PHE A 363 -28.78 7.55 -22.55
N LYS A 364 -29.58 7.35 -21.51
CA LYS A 364 -29.37 7.96 -20.19
C LYS A 364 -27.98 7.67 -19.59
N PHE A 365 -27.42 6.50 -19.89
CA PHE A 365 -26.08 6.12 -19.42
C PHE A 365 -24.97 6.79 -20.24
N VAL A 366 -25.23 7.09 -21.51
CA VAL A 366 -24.33 7.90 -22.34
C VAL A 366 -24.24 9.30 -21.76
N GLN A 367 -25.39 9.93 -21.52
CA GLN A 367 -25.48 11.26 -20.93
C GLN A 367 -24.76 11.31 -19.57
N GLU A 368 -25.11 10.42 -18.64
CA GLU A 368 -24.45 10.34 -17.34
C GLU A 368 -22.93 10.15 -17.47
N GLY A 369 -22.50 9.23 -18.34
CA GLY A 369 -21.08 8.93 -18.54
C GLY A 369 -20.29 10.15 -19.01
N VAL A 370 -20.80 10.87 -20.02
CA VAL A 370 -20.12 12.05 -20.56
C VAL A 370 -20.15 13.22 -19.56
N GLU A 371 -21.31 13.52 -18.95
CA GLU A 371 -21.42 14.59 -17.95
C GLU A 371 -20.49 14.37 -16.75
N VAL A 372 -20.40 13.13 -16.26
CA VAL A 372 -19.48 12.77 -15.19
C VAL A 372 -18.02 12.85 -15.67
N GLY A 373 -17.74 12.43 -16.91
CA GLY A 373 -16.43 12.59 -17.54
C GLY A 373 -15.99 14.06 -17.60
N GLU A 374 -16.87 14.96 -18.00
CA GLU A 374 -16.65 16.40 -18.02
C GLU A 374 -16.38 16.96 -16.62
N GLN A 375 -17.13 16.51 -15.61
CA GLN A 375 -16.90 16.90 -14.22
C GLN A 375 -15.50 16.47 -13.75
N ILE A 376 -15.08 15.25 -14.07
CA ILE A 376 -13.74 14.74 -13.73
C ILE A 376 -12.66 15.54 -14.47
N CYS A 377 -12.80 15.71 -15.78
CA CYS A 377 -11.89 16.54 -16.60
C CYS A 377 -11.78 17.96 -16.03
N GLY A 378 -12.90 18.60 -15.68
CA GLY A 378 -12.92 19.93 -15.07
C GLY A 378 -12.17 19.99 -13.74
N GLN A 379 -12.21 18.92 -12.94
CA GLN A 379 -11.39 18.81 -11.72
C GLN A 379 -9.90 18.66 -12.02
N LEU A 380 -9.54 17.89 -13.06
CA LEU A 380 -8.14 17.73 -13.50
C LEU A 380 -7.57 19.06 -14.03
N MET A 381 -8.32 19.78 -14.88
CA MET A 381 -7.90 21.07 -15.45
C MET A 381 -7.69 22.15 -14.38
N ARG A 382 -8.61 22.29 -13.43
CA ARG A 382 -8.52 23.30 -12.35
C ARG A 382 -7.24 23.17 -11.52
N ARG A 383 -6.60 22.00 -11.56
CA ARG A 383 -5.40 21.68 -10.78
C ARG A 383 -4.10 21.83 -11.55
N GLY A 384 -4.16 22.38 -12.76
CA GLY A 384 -2.97 22.75 -13.52
C GLY A 384 -2.35 21.61 -14.32
N GLN A 385 -3.04 20.49 -14.51
CA GLN A 385 -2.78 19.59 -15.64
C GLN A 385 -3.31 20.27 -16.92
N LYS A 386 -2.63 21.32 -17.37
CA LYS A 386 -2.82 21.88 -18.71
C LYS A 386 -1.94 21.09 -19.66
N ASP A 387 -2.47 19.99 -20.18
CA ASP A 387 -2.02 19.57 -21.50
C ASP A 387 -2.89 20.32 -22.51
N ASP A 388 -2.27 21.20 -23.31
CA ASP A 388 -2.94 22.01 -24.34
C ASP A 388 -3.62 21.15 -25.44
N LYS A 389 -3.54 19.81 -25.34
CA LYS A 389 -4.21 18.84 -26.20
C LYS A 389 -5.53 18.29 -25.65
N PHE A 390 -5.96 18.58 -24.41
CA PHE A 390 -7.22 18.04 -23.84
C PHE A 390 -7.86 19.01 -22.82
N CYS A 391 -9.20 19.19 -22.73
CA CYS A 391 -10.37 18.41 -23.19
C CYS A 391 -11.13 19.07 -24.37
#